data_AF-A0AAV9A2N3-F1
#
_entry.id   AF-A0AAV9A2N3-F1
#
_cell.length_a   1.000
_cell.length_b   1.000
_cell.length_c   1.000
_cell.angle_alpha   90.00
_cell.angle_beta   90.00
_cell.angle_gamma   90.00
#
_symmetry.space_group_name_H-M   'P 1'
#
loop_
_entity.id
_entity.type
_entity.pdbx_description
1 polymer ?
#
loop_
_entity_poly.entity_id
_entity_poly.type
_entity_poly.pdbx_seq_one_letter_code
_entity_poly.pdbx_strand_id
1 'polypeptide(L)'
;MAARLQESLPNIISPHQTAFIKGHSIHHNILLAHELVHLLGQKGKPRAYIKIDLQKAFDSVRWPYLEEVLRGFHFSETWINWCMECVTTPKYSVLINGSPEGFFTSSWRLGQGDPLSLFSLCLYWSLFLSPSISSVKRVI
;
A
#
# COMPACT_ATOMS: atom_id res chain seq x y z
N MET A 1 -3.29 4.09 16.76
CA MET A 1 -2.51 3.14 15.96
C MET A 1 -1.87 3.81 14.75
N ALA A 2 -2.66 4.45 13.87
CA ALA A 2 -2.19 5.12 12.67
C ALA A 2 -1.08 6.17 12.91
N ALA A 3 -1.16 6.98 13.97
CA ALA A 3 -0.12 7.97 14.29
C ALA A 3 1.25 7.32 14.58
N ARG A 4 1.28 6.26 15.40
CA ARG A 4 2.50 5.49 15.71
C ARG A 4 3.09 4.82 14.47
N LEU A 5 2.22 4.39 13.56
CA LEU A 5 2.64 3.86 12.26
C LEU A 5 3.25 4.92 11.37
N GLN A 6 2.64 6.11 11.35
CA GLN A 6 3.13 7.20 10.53
C GLN A 6 4.55 7.63 10.92
N GLU A 7 4.92 7.48 12.20
CA GLU A 7 6.27 7.72 12.71
C GLU A 7 7.26 6.62 12.32
N SER A 8 6.82 5.35 12.30
CA SER A 8 7.70 4.22 11.94
C SER A 8 7.82 3.98 10.44
N LEU A 9 6.83 4.42 9.66
CA LEU A 9 6.72 4.16 8.22
C LEU A 9 7.98 4.55 7.42
N PRO A 10 8.62 5.72 7.62
CA PRO A 10 9.82 6.11 6.88
C PRO A 10 11.02 5.16 7.05
N ASN A 11 11.07 4.39 8.15
CA ASN A 11 12.15 3.44 8.42
C ASN A 11 11.93 2.08 7.75
N ILE A 12 10.71 1.80 7.29
CA ILE A 12 10.28 0.48 6.79
C ILE A 12 10.10 0.50 5.26
N ILE A 13 9.76 1.66 4.70
CA ILE A 13 9.54 1.83 3.26
C ILE A 13 10.82 2.25 2.54
N SER A 14 10.87 1.94 1.24
CA SER A 14 11.94 2.45 0.37
C SER A 14 11.90 3.97 0.27
N PRO A 15 13.06 4.66 0.21
CA PRO A 15 13.13 6.11 -0.05
C PRO A 15 12.53 6.52 -1.41
N HIS A 16 12.36 5.56 -2.32
CA HIS A 16 11.73 5.78 -3.62
C HIS A 16 10.20 5.66 -3.57
N GLN A 17 9.65 5.19 -2.45
CA GLN A 17 8.22 5.28 -2.20
C GLN A 17 7.94 6.69 -1.71
N THR A 18 7.08 7.42 -2.42
CA THR A 18 6.81 8.85 -2.18
C THR A 18 5.33 9.10 -1.88
N ALA A 19 4.46 8.14 -2.21
CA ALA A 19 3.03 8.23 -1.98
C ALA A 19 2.70 7.90 -0.51
N PHE A 20 1.72 8.62 0.05
CA PHE A 20 1.16 8.39 1.39
C PHE A 20 2.14 8.55 2.57
N ILE A 21 3.24 9.31 2.37
CA ILE A 21 4.21 9.61 3.42
C ILE A 21 4.07 11.08 3.82
N LYS A 22 4.06 11.33 5.13
CA LYS A 22 4.00 12.70 5.66
C LYS A 22 5.24 13.47 5.21
N GLY A 23 5.04 14.68 4.68
CA GLY A 23 6.12 15.54 4.20
C GLY A 23 6.52 15.32 2.74
N HIS A 24 6.04 14.25 2.09
CA HIS A 24 6.21 14.09 0.65
C HIS A 24 5.04 14.74 -0.09
N SER A 25 5.35 15.75 -0.89
CA SER A 25 4.41 16.33 -1.84
C SER A 25 4.38 15.55 -3.16
N ILE A 26 3.22 15.53 -3.82
CA ILE A 26 3.04 15.01 -5.18
C ILE A 26 4.03 15.62 -6.19
N HIS A 27 4.53 16.84 -5.92
CA HIS A 27 5.56 17.47 -6.74
C HIS A 27 6.84 16.64 -6.86
N HIS A 28 7.21 15.85 -5.84
CA HIS A 28 8.37 14.95 -5.93
C HIS A 28 8.19 13.92 -7.05
N ASN A 29 6.98 13.39 -7.24
CA ASN A 29 6.69 12.43 -8.32
C ASN A 29 6.73 13.08 -9.70
N ILE A 30 6.30 14.33 -9.80
CA ILE A 30 6.36 15.10 -11.05
C ILE A 30 7.83 15.34 -11.43
N LEU A 31 8.67 15.73 -10.46
CA LEU A 31 10.10 15.93 -10.67
C LEU A 31 10.80 14.63 -11.08
N LEU A 32 10.55 13.53 -10.37
CA LEU A 32 11.10 12.21 -10.71
C LEU A 32 10.68 11.76 -12.12
N ALA A 33 9.41 11.95 -12.49
CA ALA A 33 8.94 11.62 -13.83
C ALA A 33 9.62 12.48 -14.91
N HIS A 34 9.81 13.77 -14.64
CA HIS A 34 10.49 14.68 -15.55
C HIS A 34 11.97 14.29 -15.74
N GLU A 35 12.68 13.95 -14.67
CA GLU A 35 14.05 13.44 -14.74
C GLU A 35 14.14 12.14 -15.53
N LEU A 36 13.22 11.20 -15.31
CA LEU A 36 13.16 9.94 -16.06
C LEU A 36 12.97 10.18 -17.57
N VAL A 37 12.06 11.08 -17.95
CA VAL A 37 11.84 11.45 -19.37
C VAL A 37 13.07 12.14 -19.96
N HIS A 38 13.69 13.06 -19.21
CA HIS A 38 14.91 13.73 -19.65
C HIS A 38 16.03 12.72 -19.91
N LEU A 39 16.23 11.78 -18.99
CA LEU A 39 17.23 10.72 -19.15
C LEU A 39 16.96 9.95 -20.43
N LEU A 40 15.74 9.47 -20.69
CA LEU A 40 15.38 8.74 -21.91
C LEU A 40 15.71 9.50 -23.20
N GLY A 41 15.57 10.83 -23.21
CA GLY A 41 15.86 11.68 -24.36
C GLY A 41 17.36 11.88 -24.68
N GLN A 42 18.27 11.53 -23.77
CA GLN A 42 19.71 11.66 -24.03
C GLN A 42 20.19 10.66 -25.10
N LYS A 43 21.16 11.07 -25.93
CA LYS A 43 21.76 10.18 -26.94
C LYS A 43 22.57 9.07 -26.26
N GLY A 44 22.36 7.82 -26.66
CA GLY A 44 23.01 6.67 -26.05
C GLY A 44 22.31 5.35 -26.36
N LYS A 45 22.45 4.38 -25.47
CA LYS A 45 21.80 3.05 -25.60
C LYS A 45 20.27 3.19 -25.60
N PRO A 46 19.54 2.30 -26.32
CA PRO A 46 18.09 2.19 -26.23
C PRO A 46 17.65 2.03 -24.78
N ARG A 47 16.66 2.81 -24.35
CA ARG A 47 16.10 2.79 -23.00
C ARG A 47 14.58 2.81 -23.08
N ALA A 48 13.93 2.20 -22.10
CA ALA A 48 12.48 2.18 -21.96
C ALA A 48 12.10 2.47 -20.50
N TYR A 49 10.90 3.00 -20.30
CA TYR A 49 10.29 3.13 -18.98
C TYR A 49 9.03 2.28 -18.94
N ILE A 50 8.75 1.72 -17.76
CA ILE A 50 7.56 0.92 -17.52
C ILE A 50 6.73 1.64 -16.47
N LYS A 51 5.47 1.91 -16.80
CA LYS A 51 4.45 2.33 -15.84
C LYS A 51 3.58 1.13 -15.49
N ILE A 52 3.52 0.82 -14.21
CA ILE A 52 2.61 -0.19 -13.66
C ILE A 52 1.50 0.56 -12.93
N ASP A 53 0.26 0.34 -13.34
CA ASP A 53 -0.92 0.88 -12.67
C ASP A 53 -1.75 -0.29 -12.11
N LEU A 54 -2.02 -0.26 -10.80
CA LEU A 54 -2.81 -1.31 -10.16
C LEU A 54 -4.27 -0.92 -10.15
N GLN A 55 -5.06 -1.64 -10.93
CA GLN A 55 -6.51 -1.46 -10.94
C GLN A 55 -7.08 -1.80 -9.56
N LYS A 56 -7.76 -0.82 -8.95
CA LYS A 56 -8.45 -0.96 -7.64
C LYS A 56 -7.55 -1.51 -6.53
N ALA A 57 -6.39 -0.90 -6.33
CA ALA A 57 -5.38 -1.34 -5.36
C ALA A 57 -5.91 -1.60 -3.93
N PHE A 58 -6.96 -0.92 -3.47
CA PHE A 58 -7.59 -1.19 -2.16
C PHE A 58 -8.55 -2.37 -2.17
N ASP A 59 -9.11 -2.74 -3.32
CA ASP A 59 -10.06 -3.84 -3.47
C ASP A 59 -9.39 -5.17 -3.81
N SER A 60 -8.11 -5.14 -4.19
CA SER A 60 -7.37 -6.31 -4.67
C SER A 60 -6.49 -6.97 -3.60
N VAL A 61 -6.36 -6.37 -2.42
CA VAL A 61 -5.48 -6.89 -1.35
C VAL A 61 -6.20 -7.99 -0.58
N ARG A 62 -5.71 -9.22 -0.73
CA ARG A 62 -6.23 -10.39 0.01
C ARG A 62 -5.80 -10.31 1.48
N TRP A 63 -6.74 -10.45 2.42
CA TRP A 63 -6.43 -10.36 3.86
C TRP A 63 -5.40 -11.38 4.35
N PRO A 64 -5.43 -12.67 3.95
CA PRO A 64 -4.39 -13.62 4.37
C PRO A 64 -2.99 -13.18 3.91
N TYR A 65 -2.90 -12.62 2.71
CA TYR A 65 -1.64 -12.10 2.19
C TYR A 65 -1.18 -10.88 3.00
N LEU A 66 -2.09 -9.96 3.35
CA LEU A 66 -1.75 -8.84 4.22
C LEU A 66 -1.18 -9.32 5.56
N GLU A 67 -1.77 -10.35 6.17
CA GLU A 67 -1.26 -10.93 7.41
C GLU A 67 0.17 -11.48 7.24
N GLU A 68 0.43 -12.23 6.16
CA GLU A 68 1.77 -12.74 5.83
C GLU A 68 2.78 -11.61 5.63
N VAL A 69 2.38 -10.50 4.98
CA VAL A 69 3.22 -9.31 4.83
C VAL A 69 3.57 -8.72 6.19
N LEU A 70 2.59 -8.53 7.08
CA LEU A 70 2.81 -7.99 8.42
C LEU A 70 3.73 -8.89 9.26
N ARG A 71 3.56 -10.21 9.16
CA ARG A 71 4.45 -11.21 9.77
C ARG A 71 5.87 -11.12 9.19
N GLY A 72 6.00 -10.95 7.87
CA GLY A 72 7.27 -10.80 7.18
C GLY A 72 8.06 -9.54 7.58
N PHE A 73 7.38 -8.48 8.01
CA PHE A 73 7.98 -7.28 8.60
C PHE A 73 8.27 -7.40 10.10
N HIS A 74 8.03 -8.56 10.72
CA HIS A 74 8.30 -8.86 12.14
C HIS A 74 7.54 -7.95 13.12
N PHE A 75 6.32 -7.54 12.77
CA PHE A 75 5.42 -6.91 13.74
C PHE A 75 5.02 -7.92 14.83
N SER A 76 4.72 -7.45 16.04
CA SER A 76 4.27 -8.33 17.12
C SER A 76 2.88 -8.90 16.82
N GLU A 77 2.60 -10.13 17.27
CA GLU A 77 1.29 -10.77 17.09
C GLU A 77 0.12 -9.92 17.57
N THR A 78 0.27 -9.25 18.72
CA THR A 78 -0.75 -8.33 19.24
C THR A 78 -1.07 -7.24 18.22
N TRP A 79 -0.04 -6.71 17.56
CA TRP A 79 -0.19 -5.62 16.62
C TRP A 79 -0.79 -6.09 15.29
N ILE A 80 -0.36 -7.26 14.82
CA ILE A 80 -0.93 -7.93 13.64
C ILE A 80 -2.43 -8.20 13.87
N ASN A 81 -2.79 -8.76 15.01
CA ASN A 81 -4.19 -9.05 15.35
C ASN A 81 -5.05 -7.78 15.34
N TRP A 82 -4.57 -6.68 15.92
CA TRP A 82 -5.29 -5.41 15.86
C TRP A 82 -5.47 -4.90 14.42
N CYS A 83 -4.43 -4.99 13.59
CA CYS A 83 -4.57 -4.61 12.18
C CYS A 83 -5.59 -5.49 11.45
N MET A 84 -5.53 -6.81 11.67
CA MET A 84 -6.45 -7.77 11.07
C MET A 84 -7.89 -7.57 11.52
N GLU A 85 -8.14 -7.24 12.79
CA GLU A 85 -9.46 -6.84 13.27
C GLU A 85 -9.98 -5.60 12.53
N CYS A 86 -9.15 -4.58 12.32
CA CYS A 86 -9.56 -3.37 11.61
C CYS A 86 -9.95 -3.62 10.15
N VAL A 87 -9.31 -4.57 9.46
CA VAL A 87 -9.65 -4.90 8.06
C VAL A 87 -10.77 -5.92 7.93
N THR A 88 -10.96 -6.81 8.90
CA THR A 88 -11.93 -7.93 8.82
C THR A 88 -13.33 -7.59 9.32
N THR A 89 -13.44 -6.65 10.26
CA THR A 89 -14.70 -6.28 10.91
C THR A 89 -15.59 -5.27 10.17
N PRO A 90 -15.12 -4.43 9.22
CA PRO A 90 -15.98 -3.47 8.54
C PRO A 90 -17.18 -4.11 7.85
N LYS A 91 -18.37 -3.55 8.11
CA LYS A 91 -19.61 -3.88 7.42
C LYS A 91 -20.00 -2.74 6.50
N TYR A 92 -20.47 -3.09 5.31
CA TYR A 92 -20.90 -2.15 4.29
C TYR A 92 -22.40 -2.24 4.13
N SER A 93 -23.04 -1.12 3.81
CA SER A 93 -24.46 -1.03 3.47
C SER A 93 -24.61 -0.32 2.13
N VAL A 94 -25.72 -0.58 1.42
CA VAL A 94 -26.03 0.14 0.18
C VAL A 94 -26.96 1.29 0.52
N LEU A 95 -26.59 2.51 0.14
CA LEU A 95 -27.48 3.66 0.29
C LEU A 95 -28.52 3.66 -0.84
N ILE A 96 -29.79 3.44 -0.51
CA ILE A 96 -30.93 3.54 -1.42
C ILE A 96 -31.75 4.76 -0.99
N ASN A 97 -31.83 5.77 -1.86
CA ASN A 97 -32.51 7.05 -1.56
C ASN A 97 -32.02 7.74 -0.28
N GLY A 98 -30.74 7.59 0.06
CA GLY A 98 -30.15 8.19 1.26
C GLY A 98 -30.33 7.37 2.55
N SER A 99 -31.08 6.27 2.51
CA SER A 99 -31.20 5.33 3.64
C SER A 99 -30.27 4.14 3.43
N PRO A 100 -29.51 3.72 4.46
CA PRO A 100 -28.69 2.52 4.39
C PRO A 100 -29.58 1.27 4.43
N GLU A 101 -29.46 0.44 3.40
CA GLU A 101 -30.22 -0.79 3.24
C GLU A 101 -29.28 -2.00 3.20
N GLY A 102 -29.58 -2.97 4.08
CA GLY A 102 -28.81 -4.20 4.23
C GLY A 102 -27.40 -4.01 4.79
N PHE A 103 -26.81 -5.10 5.27
CA PHE A 103 -25.40 -5.15 5.63
C PHE A 103 -24.73 -6.35 4.97
N PHE A 104 -23.57 -6.11 4.39
CA PHE A 104 -22.71 -7.15 3.85
C PHE A 104 -21.27 -6.93 4.31
N THR A 105 -20.54 -8.02 4.50
CA THR A 105 -19.11 -8.00 4.78
C THR A 105 -18.34 -8.10 3.48
N SER A 106 -17.19 -7.44 3.40
CA SER A 106 -16.22 -7.70 2.33
C SER A 106 -15.24 -8.77 2.79
N SER A 107 -14.61 -9.52 1.88
CA SER A 107 -13.58 -10.51 2.20
C SER A 107 -12.20 -10.18 1.63
N TRP A 108 -12.10 -9.09 0.86
CA TRP A 108 -10.91 -8.78 0.04
C TRP A 108 -10.61 -7.28 -0.09
N ARG A 109 -11.37 -6.41 0.60
CA ARG A 109 -11.28 -4.97 0.43
C ARG A 109 -10.67 -4.35 1.68
N LEU A 110 -9.80 -3.37 1.47
CA LEU A 110 -9.37 -2.45 2.49
C LEU A 110 -10.31 -1.24 2.47
N GLY A 111 -10.71 -0.76 3.66
CA GLY A 111 -11.57 0.42 3.76
C GLY A 111 -10.92 1.66 3.14
N GLN A 112 -11.48 2.18 2.04
CA GLN A 112 -10.96 3.38 1.40
C GLN A 112 -11.12 4.59 2.34
N GLY A 113 -10.03 5.33 2.58
CA GLY A 113 -10.03 6.49 3.49
C GLY A 113 -9.69 6.17 4.94
N ASP A 114 -9.48 4.89 5.29
CA ASP A 114 -8.94 4.51 6.59
C ASP A 114 -7.40 4.69 6.62
N PRO A 115 -6.84 5.41 7.59
CA PRO A 115 -5.39 5.52 7.75
C PRO A 115 -4.65 4.17 7.84
N LEU A 116 -5.29 3.11 8.35
CA LEU A 116 -4.68 1.77 8.42
C LEU A 116 -4.65 1.08 7.06
N SER A 117 -5.67 1.23 6.22
CA SER A 117 -5.66 0.68 4.86
C SER A 117 -4.56 1.28 4.00
N LEU A 118 -4.29 2.58 4.16
CA LEU A 118 -3.19 3.28 3.50
C LEU A 118 -1.84 2.71 3.92
N PHE A 119 -1.67 2.43 5.21
CA PHE A 119 -0.46 1.79 5.73
C PHE A 119 -0.27 0.37 5.18
N SER A 120 -1.31 -0.45 5.20
CA SER A 120 -1.30 -1.81 4.65
C SER A 120 -0.91 -1.82 3.17
N LEU A 121 -1.45 -0.88 2.39
CA LEU A 121 -1.07 -0.70 1.00
C LEU A 121 0.40 -0.29 0.85
N CYS A 122 0.89 0.64 1.67
CA CYS A 122 2.30 1.05 1.66
C CYS A 122 3.27 -0.10 1.94
N LEU A 123 2.95 -0.99 2.88
CA LEU A 123 3.77 -2.18 3.17
C LEU A 123 3.75 -3.19 2.02
N TYR A 124 2.56 -3.41 1.43
CA TYR A 124 2.41 -4.25 0.25
C TYR A 124 3.36 -3.80 -0.88
N TRP A 125 3.41 -2.49 -1.16
CA TRP A 125 4.33 -1.93 -2.15
C TRP A 125 5.80 -2.03 -1.75
N SER A 126 6.13 -1.89 -0.46
CA SER A 126 7.51 -2.01 0.02
C SER A 126 8.12 -3.39 -0.30
N LEU A 127 7.32 -4.47 -0.21
CA LEU A 127 7.77 -5.81 -0.62
C LEU A 127 7.98 -5.96 -2.12
N PHE A 128 7.13 -5.32 -2.94
CA PHE A 128 7.26 -5.33 -4.39
C PHE A 128 8.50 -4.56 -4.85
N LEU A 129 8.77 -3.42 -4.23
CA LEU A 129 9.84 -2.49 -4.62
C LEU A 129 11.20 -2.78 -3.95
N SER A 130 11.24 -3.46 -2.81
CA SER A 130 12.50 -3.78 -2.12
C SER A 130 13.11 -5.08 -2.66
N PRO A 131 14.37 -5.06 -3.13
CA PRO A 131 15.12 -6.28 -3.45
C PRO A 131 15.51 -7.09 -2.21
N SER A 132 15.49 -6.47 -1.02
CA SER A 132 16.17 -6.97 0.20
C SER A 132 15.36 -7.96 1.03
N ILE A 133 14.05 -8.08 0.84
CA ILE A 133 13.21 -9.01 1.62
C ILE A 133 13.07 -10.33 0.84
N SER A 134 14.20 -11.05 0.77
CA SER A 134 14.32 -12.32 0.05
C SER A 134 13.49 -13.46 0.66
N SER A 135 13.13 -13.35 1.95
CA SER A 135 12.37 -14.40 2.66
C SER A 135 10.89 -14.42 2.27
N VAL A 136 10.28 -13.27 1.93
CA VAL A 136 8.85 -13.19 1.56
C VAL A 136 8.63 -13.41 0.07
N LYS A 137 9.60 -13.05 -0.79
CA LYS A 137 9.53 -13.32 -2.24
C LYS A 137 9.53 -14.80 -2.62
N ARG A 138 9.80 -15.71 -1.67
CA ARG A 138 9.86 -17.16 -1.90
C ARG A 138 8.49 -17.85 -1.86
N VAL A 139 7.43 -17.12 -1.49
CA VAL A 139 6.05 -17.63 -1.35
C VAL A 139 5.14 -17.11 -2.48
N ILE A 140 5.67 -16.28 -3.39
CA ILE A 140 4.97 -15.73 -4.56
C ILE A 140 5.40 -16.46 -5.83
#